data_AF-A0A2H0YKC2-F1
#
_entry.id   AF-A0A2H0YKC2-F1
#
_cell.length_a   1.000
_cell.length_b   1.000
_cell.length_c   1.000
_cell.angle_alpha   90.00
_cell.angle_beta   90.00
_cell.angle_gamma   90.00
#
_symmetry.space_group_name_H-M   'P 1'
#
loop_
_entity.id
_entity.type
_entity.pdbx_description
1 polymer ?
#
loop_
_entity_poly.entity_id
_entity_poly.type
_entity_poly.pdbx_seq_one_letter_code
_entity_poly.pdbx_strand_id
1 'polypeptide(L)'
;MDAQIKPRQAVDAAAEALASSAHGLLARSHHSLRVARISYVLDLNEKGLSVDAQQLLDYQQEDGGWSDVEETLWCIKALKTFGGIFNGNISNAVKWIGSVQDSSGGWGLTKRDIPRIPTTSLTLMLLPELASKLAFSWLENEWTRDLRAEIKLTYKGGFTLMAFGRNSIQPQN
;
A
#
# COMPACT_ATOMS: atom_id res chain seq x y z
N MET A 1 7.93 -38.67 3.40
CA MET A 1 6.81 -38.38 4.33
C MET A 1 6.60 -36.88 4.25
N ASP A 2 5.83 -36.43 3.27
CA ASP A 2 5.58 -34.99 3.07
C ASP A 2 4.54 -34.55 4.10
N ALA A 3 4.97 -33.74 5.05
CA ALA A 3 4.08 -33.09 5.98
C ALA A 3 3.23 -32.08 5.18
N GLN A 4 2.01 -32.46 4.83
CA GLN A 4 0.98 -31.52 4.37
C GLN A 4 0.72 -30.53 5.51
N ILE A 5 1.40 -29.39 5.46
CA ILE A 5 1.11 -28.28 6.36
C ILE A 5 -0.32 -27.83 6.06
N LYS A 6 -1.21 -27.95 7.05
CA LYS A 6 -2.59 -27.48 6.89
C LYS A 6 -2.57 -25.97 6.62
N PRO A 7 -3.44 -25.42 5.76
CA PRO A 7 -3.40 -24.01 5.34
C PRO A 7 -3.28 -23.00 6.48
N ARG A 8 -3.94 -23.28 7.62
CA ARG A 8 -3.88 -22.44 8.83
C ARG A 8 -2.50 -22.44 9.49
N GLN A 9 -1.84 -23.60 9.59
CA GLN A 9 -0.50 -23.72 10.14
C GLN A 9 0.55 -22.98 9.29
N ALA A 10 0.36 -22.96 7.96
CA ALA A 10 1.23 -22.21 7.06
C ALA A 10 1.11 -20.69 7.26
N VAL A 11 -0.12 -20.19 7.45
CA VAL A 11 -0.39 -18.77 7.74
C VAL A 11 0.21 -18.35 9.08
N ASP A 12 0.03 -19.16 10.12
CA ASP A 12 0.55 -18.87 11.45
C ASP A 12 2.10 -18.84 11.44
N ALA A 13 2.74 -19.83 10.82
CA ALA A 13 4.19 -19.86 10.67
C ALA A 13 4.73 -18.69 9.84
N ALA A 14 4.03 -18.28 8.78
CA ALA A 14 4.40 -17.11 7.99
C ALA A 14 4.32 -15.83 8.82
N ALA A 15 3.27 -15.68 9.63
CA ALA A 15 3.08 -14.52 10.50
C ALA A 15 4.17 -14.42 11.58
N GLU A 16 4.57 -15.54 12.18
CA GLU A 16 5.69 -15.61 13.14
C GLU A 16 7.02 -15.24 12.50
N ALA A 17 7.31 -15.78 11.31
CA ALA A 17 8.54 -15.47 10.57
C ALA A 17 8.61 -13.98 10.18
N LEU A 18 7.49 -13.40 9.76
CA LEU A 18 7.36 -11.97 9.46
C LEU A 18 7.57 -11.11 10.72
N ALA A 19 6.99 -11.49 11.86
CA ALA A 19 7.17 -10.79 13.13
C ALA A 19 8.63 -10.82 13.62
N SER A 20 9.31 -11.96 13.49
CA SER A 20 10.74 -12.09 13.79
C SER A 20 11.60 -11.21 12.87
N SER A 21 11.26 -11.17 11.58
CA SER A 21 11.92 -10.30 10.59
C SER A 21 11.72 -8.81 10.89
N ALA A 22 10.53 -8.43 11.39
CA ALA A 22 10.21 -7.07 11.80
C ALA A 22 11.20 -6.57 12.86
N HIS A 23 11.46 -7.37 13.91
CA HIS A 23 12.44 -7.05 14.96
C HIS A 23 13.84 -6.84 14.40
N GLY A 24 14.29 -7.76 13.53
CA GLY A 24 15.60 -7.66 12.91
C GLY A 24 15.75 -6.43 12.02
N LEU A 25 14.67 -6.01 11.35
CA LEU A 25 14.64 -4.82 10.50
C LEU A 25 14.56 -3.53 11.31
N LEU A 26 13.71 -3.47 12.34
CA LEU A 26 13.61 -2.33 13.26
C LEU A 26 14.95 -2.05 13.96
N ALA A 27 15.70 -3.10 14.32
CA ALA A 27 17.00 -2.96 14.94
C ALA A 27 18.14 -2.56 13.97
N ARG A 28 17.95 -2.65 12.66
CA ARG A 28 19.04 -2.55 11.66
C ARG A 28 18.77 -1.60 10.49
N SER A 29 17.55 -1.10 10.31
CA SER A 29 17.16 -0.44 9.07
C SER A 29 16.53 0.94 9.29
N HIS A 30 17.01 1.89 8.50
CA HIS A 30 16.45 3.23 8.30
C HIS A 30 15.36 3.27 7.19
N HIS A 31 14.84 2.13 6.73
CA HIS A 31 13.89 2.08 5.62
C HIS A 31 12.43 2.00 6.12
N SER A 32 11.81 3.17 6.30
CA SER A 32 10.42 3.36 6.73
C SER A 32 9.41 2.49 5.98
N LEU A 33 9.57 2.29 4.66
CA LEU A 33 8.71 1.44 3.84
C LEU A 33 8.62 -0.01 4.32
N ARG A 34 9.75 -0.65 4.63
CA ARG A 34 9.75 -2.06 5.05
C ARG A 34 9.14 -2.23 6.42
N VAL A 35 9.45 -1.29 7.32
CA VAL A 35 8.85 -1.25 8.66
C VAL A 35 7.35 -1.08 8.53
N ALA A 36 6.87 -0.02 7.87
CA ALA A 36 5.44 0.30 7.75
C ALA A 36 4.62 -0.84 7.10
N ARG A 37 5.16 -1.49 6.06
CA ARG A 37 4.53 -2.66 5.44
C ARG A 37 4.34 -3.80 6.43
N ILE A 38 5.39 -4.16 7.15
CA ILE A 38 5.36 -5.29 8.09
C ILE A 38 4.46 -4.95 9.28
N SER A 39 4.50 -3.71 9.79
CA SER A 39 3.61 -3.21 10.84
C SER A 39 2.14 -3.42 10.51
N TYR A 40 1.76 -3.02 9.29
CA TYR A 40 0.37 -3.09 8.86
C TYR A 40 -0.07 -4.53 8.54
N VAL A 41 0.74 -5.29 7.81
CA VAL A 41 0.37 -6.66 7.38
C VAL A 41 0.17 -7.59 8.57
N LEU A 42 0.92 -7.41 9.65
CA LEU A 42 0.84 -8.28 10.82
C LEU A 42 -0.10 -7.75 11.91
N ASP A 43 -0.68 -6.56 11.72
CA ASP A 43 -1.34 -5.80 12.77
C ASP A 43 -0.54 -5.87 14.08
N LEU A 44 0.72 -5.42 14.01
CA LEU A 44 1.70 -5.68 15.06
C LEU A 44 1.24 -5.18 16.45
N ASN A 45 0.33 -4.20 16.52
CA ASN A 45 -0.28 -3.73 17.76
C ASN A 45 -1.15 -4.81 18.44
N GLU A 46 -1.92 -5.61 17.71
CA GLU A 46 -2.67 -6.75 18.29
C GLU A 46 -1.72 -7.84 18.81
N LYS A 47 -0.51 -7.93 18.27
CA LYS A 47 0.53 -8.89 18.69
C LYS A 47 1.50 -8.35 19.74
N GLY A 48 1.26 -7.15 20.28
CA GLY A 48 2.13 -6.53 21.30
C GLY A 48 3.51 -6.10 20.78
N LEU A 49 3.66 -5.99 19.46
CA LEU A 49 4.87 -5.56 18.77
C LEU A 49 4.69 -4.10 18.35
N SER A 50 5.04 -3.15 19.20
CA SER A 50 4.90 -1.74 18.82
C SER A 50 5.98 -1.37 17.82
N VAL A 51 5.56 -0.94 16.63
CA VAL A 51 6.45 -0.09 15.81
C VAL A 51 6.53 1.26 16.50
N ASP A 52 7.73 1.78 16.66
CA ASP A 52 7.86 3.14 17.13
C ASP A 52 7.38 4.07 16.01
N ALA A 53 6.18 4.62 16.17
CA ALA A 53 5.60 5.54 15.22
C ALA A 53 6.51 6.76 14.99
N GLN A 54 7.32 7.14 15.99
CA GLN A 54 8.28 8.24 15.85
C GLN A 54 9.31 7.95 14.75
N GLN A 55 9.76 6.70 14.61
CA GLN A 55 10.68 6.32 13.54
C GLN A 55 10.07 6.53 12.16
N LEU A 56 8.75 6.36 11.98
CA LEU A 56 8.10 6.66 10.70
C LEU A 56 8.02 8.17 10.47
N LEU A 57 7.70 8.93 11.52
CA LEU A 57 7.54 10.38 11.47
C LEU A 57 8.84 11.13 11.23
N ASP A 58 9.97 10.59 11.69
CA ASP A 58 11.30 11.17 11.47
C ASP A 58 11.67 11.25 9.98
N TYR A 59 11.01 10.46 9.12
CA TYR A 59 11.17 10.47 7.66
C TYR A 59 10.02 11.16 6.91
N GLN A 60 8.99 11.64 7.61
CA GLN A 60 7.94 12.40 6.94
C GLN A 60 8.51 13.74 6.47
N GLN A 61 8.34 14.04 5.19
CA GLN A 61 8.78 15.30 4.59
C GLN A 61 7.82 16.44 4.96
N GLU A 62 8.29 17.69 4.81
CA GLU A 62 7.49 18.89 5.11
C GLU A 62 6.20 18.99 4.26
N ASP A 63 6.21 18.39 3.07
CA ASP A 63 5.04 18.34 2.19
C ASP A 63 4.00 17.27 2.61
N GLY A 64 4.30 16.50 3.65
CA GLY A 64 3.46 15.45 4.21
C GLY A 64 3.72 14.05 3.64
N GLY A 65 4.49 13.93 2.55
CA GLY A 65 4.84 12.65 1.94
C GLY A 65 6.04 11.97 2.61
N TRP A 66 6.32 10.75 2.14
CA TRP A 66 7.59 10.04 2.32
C TRP A 66 8.33 9.98 0.97
N SER A 67 9.25 9.04 0.73
CA SER A 67 10.08 9.05 -0.49
C SER A 67 9.26 8.98 -1.79
N ASP A 68 8.14 8.26 -1.76
CA ASP A 68 7.26 8.02 -2.90
C ASP A 68 5.82 7.69 -2.47
N VAL A 69 4.94 7.49 -3.45
CA VAL A 69 3.54 7.13 -3.23
C VAL A 69 3.41 5.83 -2.45
N GLU A 70 4.19 4.80 -2.78
CA GLU A 70 4.07 3.49 -2.12
C GLU A 70 4.45 3.58 -0.64
N GLU A 71 5.60 4.18 -0.33
CA GLU A 71 6.04 4.40 1.06
C GLU A 71 5.03 5.23 1.84
N THR A 72 4.54 6.31 1.25
CA THR A 72 3.55 7.18 1.89
C THR A 72 2.26 6.41 2.21
N LEU A 73 1.75 5.58 1.29
CA LEU A 73 0.57 4.75 1.52
C LEU A 73 0.76 3.80 2.72
N TRP A 74 1.89 3.10 2.78
CA TRP A 74 2.16 2.16 3.87
C TRP A 74 2.37 2.89 5.21
N CYS A 75 3.06 4.02 5.22
CA CYS A 75 3.21 4.85 6.42
C CYS A 75 1.84 5.32 6.93
N ILE A 76 0.94 5.79 6.06
CA ILE A 76 -0.45 6.11 6.45
C ILE A 76 -1.13 4.91 7.10
N LYS A 77 -1.04 3.74 6.47
CA LYS A 77 -1.69 2.52 6.97
C LYS A 77 -1.13 2.06 8.31
N ALA A 78 0.19 2.14 8.50
CA ALA A 78 0.83 1.85 9.78
C ALA A 78 0.41 2.86 10.86
N LEU A 79 0.44 4.16 10.58
CA LEU A 79 0.04 5.20 11.54
C LEU A 79 -1.43 5.11 11.96
N LYS A 80 -2.33 4.67 11.05
CA LYS A 80 -3.74 4.43 11.37
C LYS A 80 -3.94 3.36 12.46
N THR A 81 -2.97 2.46 12.69
CA THR A 81 -3.05 1.43 13.75
C THR A 81 -2.91 1.99 15.17
N PHE A 82 -2.47 3.25 15.34
CA PHE A 82 -2.27 3.91 16.64
C PHE A 82 -3.51 4.69 17.11
N GLY A 83 -4.72 4.25 16.74
CA GLY A 83 -5.97 4.79 17.31
C GLY A 83 -6.21 6.28 17.06
N GLY A 84 -5.60 6.88 16.03
CA GLY A 84 -5.84 8.27 15.63
C GLY A 84 -4.92 9.33 16.25
N ILE A 85 -3.92 8.93 17.05
CA ILE A 85 -2.92 9.84 17.65
C ILE A 85 -2.22 10.69 16.57
N PHE A 86 -2.02 10.13 15.37
CA PHE A 86 -1.27 10.76 14.27
C PHE A 86 -2.18 11.30 13.14
N ASN A 87 -3.44 11.65 13.42
CA ASN A 87 -4.38 12.10 12.40
C ASN A 87 -3.92 13.33 11.62
N GLY A 88 -3.15 14.24 12.24
CA GLY A 88 -2.57 15.40 11.55
C GLY A 88 -1.57 14.97 10.46
N ASN A 89 -0.60 14.13 10.81
CA ASN A 89 0.39 13.57 9.89
C ASN A 89 -0.26 12.77 8.76
N ILE A 90 -1.26 11.94 9.10
CA ILE A 90 -2.04 11.17 8.13
C ILE A 90 -2.79 12.09 7.17
N SER A 91 -3.41 13.16 7.67
CA SER A 91 -4.15 14.11 6.83
C SER A 91 -3.22 14.80 5.82
N ASN A 92 -2.03 15.21 6.26
CA ASN A 92 -1.03 15.82 5.38
C ASN A 92 -0.56 14.83 4.30
N ALA A 93 -0.31 13.57 4.68
CA ALA A 93 0.08 12.53 3.76
C ALA A 93 -1.01 12.19 2.71
N VAL A 94 -2.27 12.11 3.13
CA VAL A 94 -3.40 11.89 2.20
C VAL A 94 -3.53 13.07 1.23
N LYS A 95 -3.37 14.31 1.70
CA LYS A 95 -3.35 15.50 0.82
C LYS A 95 -2.19 15.43 -0.17
N TRP A 96 -1.01 15.03 0.28
CA TRP A 96 0.15 14.85 -0.59
C TRP A 96 -0.11 13.82 -1.69
N ILE A 97 -0.67 12.64 -1.36
CA ILE A 97 -1.05 11.61 -2.34
C ILE A 97 -2.02 12.17 -3.39
N GLY A 98 -3.02 12.94 -2.95
CA GLY A 98 -3.93 13.63 -3.89
C GLY A 98 -3.21 14.63 -4.80
N SER A 99 -2.22 15.37 -4.26
CA SER A 99 -1.48 16.38 -5.03
C SER A 99 -0.53 15.81 -6.10
N VAL A 100 -0.12 14.54 -5.94
CA VAL A 100 0.76 13.85 -6.90
C VAL A 100 0.00 12.94 -7.86
N GLN A 101 -1.34 12.94 -7.81
CA GLN A 101 -2.16 12.27 -8.83
C GLN A 101 -1.94 12.94 -10.19
N ASP A 102 -1.75 12.12 -11.23
CA ASP A 102 -1.64 12.61 -12.59
C ASP A 102 -3.00 13.16 -13.08
N SER A 103 -2.98 14.06 -14.06
CA SER A 103 -4.21 14.63 -14.64
C SER A 103 -5.08 13.59 -15.33
N SER A 104 -4.52 12.44 -15.72
CA SER A 104 -5.27 11.29 -16.23
C SER A 104 -6.04 10.53 -15.14
N GLY A 105 -5.77 10.80 -13.86
CA GLY A 105 -6.38 10.16 -12.69
C GLY A 105 -5.59 9.01 -12.09
N GLY A 106 -4.47 8.60 -12.67
CA GLY A 106 -3.63 7.54 -12.12
C GLY A 106 -2.49 8.07 -11.24
N TRP A 107 -1.75 7.14 -10.62
CA TRP A 107 -0.56 7.45 -9.83
C TRP A 107 0.67 6.71 -10.36
N GLY A 108 1.78 7.43 -10.49
CA GLY A 108 3.13 6.88 -10.59
C GLY A 108 3.78 6.76 -9.21
N LEU A 109 5.05 6.34 -9.15
CA LEU A 109 5.80 6.33 -7.88
C LEU A 109 5.98 7.74 -7.33
N THR A 110 6.28 8.70 -8.19
CA THR A 110 6.39 10.12 -7.87
C THR A 110 5.60 10.95 -8.87
N LYS A 111 5.47 12.27 -8.63
CA LYS A 111 4.85 13.22 -9.57
C LYS A 111 5.51 13.25 -10.96
N ARG A 112 6.76 12.81 -11.08
CA ARG A 112 7.50 12.77 -12.36
C ARG A 112 7.27 11.49 -13.15
N ASP A 113 6.75 10.46 -12.49
CA ASP A 113 6.49 9.17 -13.11
C ASP A 113 5.15 9.15 -13.82
N ILE A 114 5.10 8.48 -14.96
CA ILE A 114 3.81 8.13 -15.56
C ILE A 114 3.01 7.22 -14.63
N PRO A 115 1.67 7.32 -14.65
CA PRO A 115 0.82 6.40 -13.91
C PRO A 115 1.05 4.93 -14.23
N ARG A 116 0.92 4.07 -13.20
CA ARG A 116 1.10 2.61 -13.31
C ARG A 116 -0.03 1.86 -12.62
N ILE A 117 -0.42 0.72 -13.18
CA ILE A 117 -1.46 -0.15 -12.59
C ILE A 117 -1.16 -0.46 -11.12
N PRO A 118 0.03 -0.96 -10.72
CA PRO A 118 0.26 -1.35 -9.33
C PRO A 118 0.09 -0.19 -8.35
N THR A 119 0.67 0.97 -8.66
CA THR A 119 0.62 2.13 -7.77
C THR A 119 -0.78 2.72 -7.70
N THR A 120 -1.47 2.87 -8.83
CA THR A 120 -2.86 3.35 -8.86
C THR A 120 -3.80 2.40 -8.11
N SER A 121 -3.70 1.11 -8.36
CA SER A 121 -4.50 0.11 -7.65
C SER A 121 -4.21 0.09 -6.16
N LEU A 122 -2.95 0.21 -5.75
CA LEU A 122 -2.57 0.25 -4.34
C LEU A 122 -3.14 1.48 -3.65
N THR A 123 -3.08 2.66 -4.28
CA THR A 123 -3.72 3.89 -3.78
C THR A 123 -5.21 3.68 -3.56
N LEU A 124 -5.92 3.19 -4.58
CA LEU A 124 -7.38 2.97 -4.51
C LEU A 124 -7.76 1.89 -3.49
N MET A 125 -6.91 0.89 -3.27
CA MET A 125 -7.16 -0.16 -2.30
C MET A 125 -6.93 0.32 -0.86
N LEU A 126 -5.85 1.07 -0.61
CA LEU A 126 -5.44 1.46 0.74
C LEU A 126 -6.11 2.76 1.22
N LEU A 127 -6.43 3.67 0.30
CA LEU A 127 -7.08 4.96 0.54
C LEU A 127 -8.35 5.10 -0.32
N PRO A 128 -9.44 4.37 -0.01
CA PRO A 128 -10.70 4.49 -0.73
C PRO A 128 -11.28 5.93 -0.69
N GLU A 129 -10.86 6.77 0.26
CA GLU A 129 -11.19 8.20 0.28
C GLU A 129 -10.68 8.98 -0.96
N LEU A 130 -9.71 8.44 -1.71
CA LEU A 130 -9.21 9.02 -2.96
C LEU A 130 -9.82 8.38 -4.21
N ALA A 131 -10.77 7.46 -4.05
CA ALA A 131 -11.48 6.85 -5.15
C ALA A 131 -12.25 7.89 -5.96
N SER A 132 -12.08 7.87 -7.28
CA SER A 132 -12.81 8.74 -8.19
C SER A 132 -13.14 8.01 -9.50
N LYS A 133 -14.20 8.44 -10.18
CA LYS A 133 -14.55 7.91 -11.50
C LYS A 133 -13.36 8.00 -12.47
N LEU A 134 -12.64 9.12 -12.45
CA LEU A 134 -11.48 9.33 -13.32
C LEU A 134 -10.37 8.30 -13.05
N ALA A 135 -10.05 8.03 -11.77
CA ALA A 135 -9.03 7.05 -11.40
C ALA A 135 -9.41 5.62 -11.83
N PHE A 136 -10.67 5.23 -11.65
CA PHE A 136 -11.15 3.91 -12.07
C PHE A 136 -11.22 3.77 -13.59
N SER A 137 -11.67 4.81 -14.31
CA SER A 137 -11.64 4.83 -15.77
C SER A 137 -10.22 4.73 -16.30
N TRP A 138 -9.26 5.41 -15.67
CA TRP A 138 -7.84 5.26 -16.03
C TRP A 138 -7.36 3.83 -15.84
N LEU A 139 -7.59 3.25 -14.65
CA LEU A 139 -7.15 1.91 -14.30
C LEU A 139 -7.75 0.84 -15.22
N GLU A 140 -9.03 0.97 -15.54
CA GLU A 140 -9.74 0.08 -16.46
C GLU A 140 -9.19 0.14 -17.87
N ASN A 141 -8.97 1.34 -18.40
CA ASN A 141 -8.42 1.52 -19.74
C ASN A 141 -7.01 0.96 -19.83
N GLU A 142 -6.19 1.22 -18.81
CA GLU A 142 -4.83 0.72 -18.72
C GLU A 142 -4.79 -0.81 -18.63
N TRP A 143 -5.68 -1.40 -17.84
CA TRP A 143 -5.81 -2.86 -17.75
C TRP A 143 -6.31 -3.48 -19.06
N THR A 144 -7.27 -2.84 -19.73
CA THR A 144 -7.77 -3.27 -21.04
C THR A 144 -6.65 -3.26 -22.08
N ARG A 145 -5.78 -2.24 -22.05
CA ARG A 145 -4.59 -2.17 -22.91
C ARG A 145 -3.63 -3.32 -22.63
N ASP A 146 -3.33 -3.57 -21.36
CA ASP A 146 -2.44 -4.67 -20.93
C ASP A 146 -3.00 -6.06 -21.31
N LEU A 147 -4.32 -6.26 -21.21
CA LEU A 147 -4.99 -7.50 -21.65
C LEU A 147 -4.85 -7.76 -23.15
N ARG A 148 -4.73 -6.71 -23.96
CA ARG A 148 -4.54 -6.81 -25.41
C ARG A 148 -3.07 -6.90 -25.82
N ALA A 149 -2.13 -6.64 -24.90
CA ALA A 149 -0.71 -6.74 -25.17
C ALA A 149 -0.27 -8.19 -25.39
N GLU A 150 0.80 -8.39 -26.15
CA GLU A 150 1.40 -9.70 -26.38
C GLU A 150 1.79 -10.36 -25.04
N ILE A 151 2.49 -9.60 -24.20
CA ILE A 151 2.92 -10.00 -22.86
C ILE A 151 1.93 -9.48 -21.83
N LYS A 152 1.35 -10.40 -21.05
CA LYS A 152 0.37 -10.09 -20.00
C LYS A 152 1.00 -10.39 -18.65
N LEU A 153 1.07 -9.38 -17.79
CA LEU A 153 1.63 -9.52 -16.46
C LEU A 153 0.52 -9.78 -15.45
N THR A 154 0.42 -11.01 -14.96
CA THR A 154 -0.67 -11.47 -14.08
C THR A 154 -0.80 -10.66 -12.80
N TYR A 155 0.32 -10.17 -12.25
CA TYR A 155 0.30 -9.35 -11.03
C TYR A 155 -0.47 -8.04 -11.23
N LYS A 156 -0.42 -7.42 -12.43
CA LYS A 156 -1.17 -6.20 -12.73
C LYS A 156 -2.68 -6.47 -12.69
N GLY A 157 -3.13 -7.61 -13.23
CA GLY A 157 -4.52 -8.04 -13.12
C GLY A 157 -4.96 -8.24 -11.67
N GLY A 158 -4.10 -8.86 -10.84
CA GLY A 158 -4.35 -8.99 -9.41
C GLY A 158 -4.55 -7.64 -8.70
N PHE A 159 -3.67 -6.67 -8.96
CA PHE A 159 -3.80 -5.32 -8.44
C PHE A 159 -5.10 -4.64 -8.89
N THR A 160 -5.43 -4.72 -10.17
CA THR A 160 -6.69 -4.17 -10.70
C THR A 160 -7.89 -4.76 -9.97
N LEU A 161 -7.98 -6.09 -9.86
CA LEU A 161 -9.09 -6.77 -9.19
C LEU A 161 -9.22 -6.36 -7.71
N MET A 162 -8.10 -6.24 -7.00
CA MET A 162 -8.12 -5.78 -5.59
C MET A 162 -8.68 -4.35 -5.47
N ALA A 163 -8.32 -3.45 -6.37
CA ALA A 163 -8.81 -2.07 -6.34
C ALA A 163 -10.33 -1.99 -6.60
N PHE A 164 -10.83 -2.66 -7.64
CA PHE A 164 -12.27 -2.72 -7.94
C PHE A 164 -13.06 -3.42 -6.83
N GLY A 165 -12.59 -4.58 -6.37
CA GLY A 165 -13.24 -5.35 -5.32
C GLY A 165 -13.30 -4.60 -3.99
N ARG A 166 -12.23 -3.90 -3.61
CA ARG A 166 -12.18 -3.11 -2.36
C ARG A 166 -13.18 -1.94 -2.36
N ASN A 167 -13.45 -1.36 -3.53
CA ASN A 167 -14.31 -0.19 -3.67
C ASN A 167 -15.72 -0.53 -4.15
N SER A 168 -16.06 -1.81 -4.33
CA SER A 168 -17.35 -2.27 -4.86
C SER A 168 -17.74 -1.62 -6.19
N ILE A 169 -16.74 -1.29 -7.02
CA ILE A 169 -16.95 -0.70 -8.34
C ILE A 169 -16.96 -1.84 -9.37
N GLN A 170 -17.86 -1.74 -10.34
CA GLN A 170 -17.88 -2.64 -11.50
C GLN A 170 -17.16 -1.97 -12.68
N PRO A 171 -16.29 -2.68 -13.41
CA PRO A 171 -15.75 -2.21 -14.68
C PRO A 171 -16.88 -1.98 -15.70
N GLN A 172 -16.70 -0.99 -16.57
CA GLN A 172 -17.67 -0.57 -17.58
C GLN A 172 -17.33 -1.04 -19.01
N ASN A 173 -16.11 -1.52 -19.26
CA ASN A 173 -15.57 -1.90 -20.57
C ASN A 173 -15.33 -3.41 -20.73
#